data_AF-A0A1I8IFS2-F1
#
_entry.id   AF-A0A1I8IFS2-F1
#
_cell.length_a   1.000
_cell.length_b   1.000
_cell.length_c   1.000
_cell.angle_alpha   90.00
_cell.angle_beta   90.00
_cell.angle_gamma   90.00
#
_symmetry.space_group_name_H-M   'P 1'
#
loop_
_entity.id
_entity.type
_entity.pdbx_description
1 polymer ?
#
loop_
_entity_poly.entity_id
_entity_poly.type
_entity_poly.pdbx_seq_one_letter_code
_entity_poly.pdbx_strand_id
1 'polypeptide(L)'
;LRHQAALVLAAAESPLPPSAAASGVAASGAPGGDLIEEGLQFLEPFVQSERSYPDLATLLGGVGDRVTLSGTDVAAYPPSPNGSGGEVSISRVTPLPGELMEKLGAMQTNCLMGVFPEASRAWLTVDNEFFLWNYEDGSDLAYYDGLQDAIVAVGFVQPRRDVFADEVHHLLCLATPLELAVLGVSYQSGQVHLLAEPLLRLPTDGQVVTCIEGSRSTGRLFAGTQSGCLLEVAYEERRRPVHVPSFISSLAAADDPICQVCVDDSRRLVYTRSQESTVFAYALSAEAGDTAARRVAALRGSDLAAHAARIAHMVDRSCLTDIVHLSPLTAQHSAMLYLMAVTGSGVRFYFDARLRLAHVRLGPMCPSLPRLADIRLATESRGTVLMLASRGEDRDTLYVLSPDPFPRRPQLQRGLAPWPCLDHVLPAQPAAGLSGHRHRSQLHDGPLVGRPYPPVFLTQHVDPVRRFLLVSVHGLVLLELQTPLMRLAGLLAANQPDSRPVTDWFAHFGPEESSCVCLILACCCDSDDLVRERALAAVMLHGTAAAVR
;
A
#
# COMPACT_ATOMS: atom_id res chain seq x y z
N LEU A 1 -9.21 -24.18 5.58
CA LEU A 1 -10.64 -24.56 5.54
C LEU A 1 -10.93 -25.95 6.13
N ARG A 2 -10.58 -27.09 5.51
CA ARG A 2 -10.86 -28.43 6.10
C ARG A 2 -10.20 -28.70 7.47
N HIS A 3 -9.02 -28.12 7.72
CA HIS A 3 -8.31 -28.32 8.99
C HIS A 3 -8.80 -27.41 10.13
N GLN A 4 -9.33 -26.22 9.80
CA GLN A 4 -9.92 -25.28 10.77
C GLN A 4 -11.37 -25.65 11.13
N ALA A 5 -12.14 -26.20 10.18
CA ALA A 5 -13.46 -26.77 10.47
C ALA A 5 -13.37 -27.98 11.44
N ALA A 6 -12.28 -28.74 11.40
CA ALA A 6 -12.05 -29.86 12.31
C ALA A 6 -11.78 -29.41 13.76
N LEU A 7 -11.17 -28.24 13.97
CA LEU A 7 -10.91 -27.70 15.30
C LEU A 7 -12.18 -27.17 15.99
N VAL A 8 -13.12 -26.62 15.21
CA VAL A 8 -14.44 -26.18 15.71
C VAL A 8 -15.32 -27.38 16.11
N LEU A 9 -15.24 -28.49 15.36
CA LEU A 9 -15.96 -29.73 15.69
C LEU A 9 -15.35 -30.48 16.89
N ALA A 10 -14.03 -30.42 17.09
CA ALA A 10 -13.37 -31.10 18.21
C ALA A 10 -13.66 -30.45 19.58
N ALA A 11 -14.05 -29.16 19.61
CA ALA A 11 -14.43 -28.46 20.84
C ALA A 11 -15.83 -28.85 21.36
N ALA A 12 -16.63 -29.58 20.57
CA ALA A 12 -17.97 -30.04 20.95
C ALA A 12 -17.96 -31.39 21.72
N GLU A 13 -16.81 -32.05 21.87
CA GLU A 13 -16.70 -33.33 22.59
C GLU A 13 -15.99 -33.16 23.94
N SER A 14 -16.71 -32.64 24.94
CA SER A 14 -16.39 -32.93 26.35
C SER A 14 -17.68 -33.15 27.17
N PRO A 15 -17.71 -34.11 28.12
CA PRO A 15 -18.96 -34.61 28.69
C PRO A 15 -19.51 -33.69 29.79
N LEU A 16 -20.71 -33.16 29.59
CA LEU A 16 -21.51 -32.51 30.65
C LEU A 16 -22.20 -33.55 31.56
N PRO A 17 -22.42 -33.26 32.86
CA PRO A 17 -23.04 -34.19 33.82
C PRO A 17 -24.57 -34.29 33.63
N PRO A 18 -25.23 -35.35 34.13
CA PRO A 18 -26.60 -35.67 33.74
C PRO A 18 -27.62 -34.82 34.51
N SER A 19 -28.58 -34.24 33.80
CA SER A 19 -29.76 -33.61 34.38
C SER A 19 -31.02 -34.00 33.60
N ALA A 20 -31.83 -34.84 34.27
CA ALA A 20 -33.27 -35.04 34.22
C ALA A 20 -34.04 -34.96 32.87
N ALA A 21 -34.62 -36.12 32.55
CA ALA A 21 -35.58 -36.42 31.49
C ALA A 21 -36.68 -35.38 31.23
N ALA A 22 -36.90 -35.09 29.94
CA ALA A 22 -38.21 -34.74 29.40
C ALA A 22 -38.46 -35.58 28.14
N SER A 23 -39.59 -36.27 28.12
CA SER A 23 -39.99 -37.29 27.16
C SER A 23 -40.49 -36.72 25.83
N GLY A 24 -40.02 -37.31 24.73
CA GLY A 24 -40.88 -37.74 23.62
C GLY A 24 -41.06 -36.79 22.44
N VAL A 25 -40.20 -36.91 21.42
CA VAL A 25 -40.61 -36.81 20.00
C VAL A 25 -39.82 -37.84 19.20
N ALA A 26 -40.52 -38.66 18.43
CA ALA A 26 -39.99 -39.75 17.61
C ALA A 26 -39.16 -39.19 16.43
N ALA A 27 -37.96 -39.74 16.25
CA ALA A 27 -37.07 -39.43 15.15
C ALA A 27 -37.48 -40.18 13.87
N SER A 28 -37.65 -39.46 12.76
CA SER A 28 -37.64 -40.02 11.41
C SER A 28 -36.93 -39.05 10.45
N GLY A 29 -35.81 -39.50 9.87
CA GLY A 29 -35.03 -38.76 8.88
C GLY A 29 -33.58 -38.60 9.32
N ALA A 30 -32.62 -39.01 8.49
CA ALA A 30 -31.19 -38.86 8.78
C ALA A 30 -30.87 -37.35 8.86
N PRO A 31 -30.46 -36.81 10.02
CA PRO A 31 -30.52 -35.36 10.30
C PRO A 31 -29.35 -34.54 9.72
N GLY A 32 -28.48 -35.15 8.91
CA GLY A 32 -27.23 -34.49 8.49
C GLY A 32 -27.31 -33.69 7.19
N GLY A 33 -28.23 -34.03 6.27
CA GLY A 33 -28.34 -33.36 4.97
C GLY A 33 -28.97 -31.97 5.08
N ASP A 34 -30.08 -31.90 5.81
CA ASP A 34 -30.87 -30.68 5.98
C ASP A 34 -30.10 -29.61 6.76
N LEU A 35 -29.34 -29.98 7.79
CA LEU A 35 -28.56 -29.02 8.60
C LEU A 35 -27.40 -28.36 7.83
N ILE A 36 -26.76 -29.10 6.90
CA ILE A 36 -25.69 -28.53 6.07
C ILE A 36 -26.30 -27.55 5.07
N GLU A 37 -27.44 -27.90 4.47
CA GLU A 37 -28.15 -27.03 3.53
C GLU A 37 -28.68 -25.76 4.21
N GLU A 38 -29.27 -25.89 5.41
CA GLU A 38 -29.66 -24.76 6.26
C GLU A 38 -28.45 -23.88 6.62
N GLY A 39 -27.31 -24.48 6.98
CA GLY A 39 -26.08 -23.74 7.26
C GLY A 39 -25.55 -22.97 6.04
N LEU A 40 -25.63 -23.56 4.84
CA LEU A 40 -25.25 -22.86 3.60
C LEU A 40 -26.21 -21.73 3.26
N GLN A 41 -27.52 -21.94 3.41
CA GLN A 41 -28.54 -20.91 3.21
C GLN A 41 -28.37 -19.75 4.21
N PHE A 42 -27.96 -20.04 5.45
CA PHE A 42 -27.64 -19.02 6.45
C PHE A 42 -26.43 -18.16 6.05
N LEU A 43 -25.42 -18.75 5.40
CA LEU A 43 -24.21 -18.04 4.98
C LEU A 43 -24.40 -17.18 3.72
N GLU A 44 -25.34 -17.54 2.84
CA GLU A 44 -25.50 -16.89 1.53
C GLU A 44 -25.73 -15.36 1.61
N PRO A 45 -26.55 -14.81 2.54
CA PRO A 45 -26.72 -13.36 2.68
C PRO A 45 -25.41 -12.64 3.05
N PHE A 46 -24.58 -13.26 3.89
CA PHE A 46 -23.28 -12.70 4.28
C PHE A 46 -22.34 -12.69 3.07
N VAL A 47 -22.18 -13.83 2.39
CA VAL A 47 -21.37 -13.93 1.17
C VAL A 47 -21.83 -12.94 0.11
N GLN A 48 -23.14 -12.75 -0.06
CA GLN A 48 -23.67 -11.79 -1.01
C GLN A 48 -23.41 -10.33 -0.59
N SER A 49 -23.51 -10.03 0.70
CA SER A 49 -23.15 -8.72 1.26
C SER A 49 -21.68 -8.39 0.98
N GLU A 50 -20.77 -9.35 1.22
CA GLU A 50 -19.33 -9.22 0.91
C GLU A 50 -19.08 -8.97 -0.57
N ARG A 51 -19.75 -9.72 -1.45
CA ARG A 51 -19.63 -9.56 -2.90
C ARG A 51 -20.14 -8.20 -3.40
N SER A 52 -21.08 -7.61 -2.67
CA SER A 52 -21.68 -6.30 -2.99
C SER A 52 -20.96 -5.11 -2.34
N TYR A 53 -19.79 -5.33 -1.71
CA TYR A 53 -19.05 -4.27 -1.07
C TYR A 53 -18.72 -3.14 -2.08
N PRO A 54 -19.02 -1.86 -1.75
CA PRO A 54 -18.88 -0.76 -2.69
C PRO A 54 -17.42 -0.50 -3.07
N ASP A 55 -17.21 -0.11 -4.33
CA ASP A 55 -15.92 0.34 -4.82
C ASP A 55 -15.57 1.75 -4.32
N LEU A 56 -14.33 2.19 -4.57
CA LEU A 56 -13.87 3.51 -4.12
C LEU A 56 -14.70 4.66 -4.72
N ALA A 57 -15.12 4.56 -5.98
CA ALA A 57 -15.94 5.59 -6.61
C ALA A 57 -17.29 5.74 -5.89
N THR A 58 -17.93 4.63 -5.56
CA THR A 58 -19.19 4.60 -4.80
C THR A 58 -18.99 5.18 -3.41
N LEU A 59 -17.92 4.78 -2.70
CA LEU A 59 -17.60 5.28 -1.36
C LEU A 59 -17.30 6.79 -1.33
N LEU A 60 -16.83 7.38 -2.43
CA LEU A 60 -16.61 8.83 -2.56
C LEU A 60 -17.89 9.63 -2.87
N GLY A 61 -19.06 8.97 -2.88
CA GLY A 61 -20.36 9.57 -3.17
C GLY A 61 -20.84 9.40 -4.61
N GLY A 62 -20.23 8.46 -5.34
CA GLY A 62 -20.50 8.21 -6.75
C GLY A 62 -19.66 9.11 -7.67
N VAL A 63 -19.27 8.56 -8.80
CA VAL A 63 -18.57 9.28 -9.87
C VAL A 63 -19.47 9.30 -11.09
N GLY A 64 -19.72 10.48 -11.64
CA GLY A 64 -20.54 10.69 -12.83
C GLY A 64 -20.05 11.90 -13.61
N ASP A 65 -20.92 12.56 -14.38
CA ASP A 65 -20.54 13.74 -15.17
C ASP A 65 -20.15 14.95 -14.33
N ARG A 66 -20.56 15.00 -13.06
CA ARG A 66 -20.24 16.10 -12.14
C ARG A 66 -19.11 15.71 -11.20
N VAL A 67 -18.17 16.63 -11.03
CA VAL A 67 -17.10 16.48 -10.04
C VAL A 67 -17.67 16.59 -8.64
N THR A 68 -17.37 15.60 -7.79
CA THR A 68 -17.84 15.54 -6.40
C THR A 68 -16.75 16.03 -5.42
N LEU A 69 -17.17 16.43 -4.22
CA LEU A 69 -16.31 16.97 -3.16
C LEU A 69 -16.59 16.23 -1.85
N SER A 70 -15.56 15.78 -1.13
CA SER A 70 -15.69 15.21 0.21
C SER A 70 -14.55 15.66 1.15
N GLY A 71 -14.62 15.22 2.41
CA GLY A 71 -13.62 15.58 3.43
C GLY A 71 -13.80 16.97 4.03
N THR A 72 -14.98 17.57 3.87
CA THR A 72 -15.29 18.93 4.36
C THR A 72 -15.76 18.96 5.81
N ASP A 73 -16.25 17.82 6.32
CA ASP A 73 -16.82 17.70 7.67
C ASP A 73 -15.96 16.80 8.56
N VAL A 74 -16.00 17.04 9.87
CA VAL A 74 -15.37 16.23 10.93
C VAL A 74 -15.83 14.79 10.86
N ALA A 75 -17.09 14.53 10.45
CA ALA A 75 -17.61 13.17 10.29
C ALA A 75 -16.89 12.36 9.19
N ALA A 76 -16.13 13.01 8.29
CA ALA A 76 -15.27 12.32 7.32
C ALA A 76 -13.93 11.85 7.94
N TYR A 77 -13.59 12.41 9.10
CA TYR A 77 -12.39 12.15 9.91
C TYR A 77 -12.76 11.80 11.36
N PRO A 78 -13.59 10.77 11.57
CA PRO A 78 -13.97 10.37 12.91
C PRO A 78 -12.73 10.01 13.73
N PRO A 79 -12.70 10.37 15.03
CA PRO A 79 -11.61 9.95 15.91
C PRO A 79 -11.55 8.42 15.94
N SER A 80 -10.33 7.88 16.05
CA SER A 80 -10.17 6.46 16.32
C SER A 80 -10.86 6.12 17.65
N PRO A 81 -11.67 5.04 17.73
CA PRO A 81 -12.56 4.79 18.87
C PRO A 81 -11.89 4.63 20.24
N ASN A 82 -10.55 4.68 20.37
CA ASN A 82 -9.83 4.47 21.63
C ASN A 82 -8.82 5.57 22.00
N GLY A 83 -8.85 6.74 21.35
CA GLY A 83 -8.06 7.92 21.77
C GLY A 83 -6.53 7.80 21.71
N SER A 84 -5.99 6.61 21.42
CA SER A 84 -4.61 6.40 21.02
C SER A 84 -4.51 6.66 19.52
N GLY A 85 -3.60 7.55 19.11
CA GLY A 85 -3.04 7.44 17.76
C GLY A 85 -2.59 5.99 17.57
N GLY A 86 -3.00 5.34 16.48
CA GLY A 86 -2.64 3.95 16.28
C GLY A 86 -3.58 3.14 15.40
N GLU A 87 -3.87 3.62 14.18
CA GLU A 87 -4.09 2.66 13.08
C GLU A 87 -2.79 1.90 12.78
N VAL A 88 -1.66 2.45 13.23
CA VAL A 88 -0.31 1.97 12.95
C VAL A 88 0.48 1.85 14.25
N SER A 89 1.28 0.78 14.37
CA SER A 89 2.23 0.58 15.45
C SER A 89 3.65 0.43 14.90
N ILE A 90 4.65 0.83 15.67
CA ILE A 90 6.05 0.47 15.37
C ILE A 90 6.23 -1.00 15.75
N SER A 91 6.51 -1.83 14.75
CA SER A 91 6.85 -3.24 14.94
C SER A 91 8.34 -3.44 15.14
N ARG A 92 9.17 -2.65 14.44
CA ARG A 92 10.62 -2.74 14.51
C ARG A 92 11.28 -1.41 14.15
N VAL A 93 12.44 -1.17 14.76
CA VAL A 93 13.38 -0.12 14.37
C VAL A 93 14.73 -0.80 14.13
N THR A 94 15.28 -0.64 12.93
CA THR A 94 16.56 -1.23 12.53
C THR A 94 17.53 -0.08 12.23
N PRO A 95 18.62 0.09 12.99
CA PRO A 95 19.59 1.15 12.70
C PRO A 95 20.29 0.90 11.35
N LEU A 96 20.89 1.96 10.78
CA LEU A 96 21.80 1.77 9.64
C LEU A 96 23.00 0.89 10.04
N PRO A 97 23.46 -0.03 9.16
CA PRO A 97 24.70 -0.76 9.39
C PRO A 97 25.86 0.20 9.66
N GLY A 98 26.72 -0.15 10.63
CA GLY A 98 27.81 0.71 11.09
C GLY A 98 28.78 1.09 9.96
N GLU A 99 29.04 0.17 9.02
CA GLU A 99 29.91 0.44 7.87
C GLU A 99 29.37 1.56 6.97
N LEU A 100 28.05 1.72 6.88
CA LEU A 100 27.41 2.76 6.06
C LEU A 100 27.50 4.14 6.71
N MET A 101 27.55 4.21 8.04
CA MET A 101 27.70 5.48 8.77
C MET A 101 29.06 6.13 8.48
N GLU A 102 30.11 5.32 8.37
CA GLU A 102 31.45 5.80 7.99
C GLU A 102 31.47 6.34 6.56
N LYS A 103 30.81 5.63 5.63
CA LYS A 103 30.67 6.06 4.22
C LYS A 103 29.87 7.35 4.09
N LEU A 104 28.77 7.49 4.82
CA LEU A 104 27.98 8.74 4.87
C LEU A 104 28.80 9.93 5.37
N GLY A 105 29.68 9.72 6.36
CA GLY A 105 30.59 10.76 6.85
C GLY A 105 31.63 11.23 5.83
N ALA A 106 31.91 10.41 4.81
CA ALA A 106 32.88 10.70 3.75
C ALA A 106 32.23 11.15 2.42
N MET A 107 30.90 11.30 2.39
CA MET A 107 30.14 11.67 1.19
C MET A 107 30.58 13.03 0.61
N GLN A 108 30.73 13.10 -0.71
CA GLN A 108 31.17 14.33 -1.39
C GLN A 108 30.06 15.07 -2.12
N THR A 109 29.14 14.35 -2.77
CA THR A 109 28.18 14.93 -3.72
C THR A 109 26.74 14.66 -3.34
N ASN A 110 26.33 13.40 -3.24
CA ASN A 110 24.92 13.05 -3.06
C ASN A 110 24.74 11.71 -2.34
N CYS A 111 23.56 11.57 -1.72
CA CYS A 111 23.10 10.35 -1.09
C CYS A 111 21.62 10.17 -1.39
N LEU A 112 21.28 8.99 -1.90
CA LEU A 112 19.91 8.55 -2.12
C LEU A 112 19.66 7.31 -1.27
N MET A 113 18.43 7.11 -0.84
CA MET A 113 18.06 5.87 -0.15
C MET A 113 16.63 5.48 -0.45
N GLY A 114 16.34 4.21 -0.21
CA GLY A 114 15.00 3.68 -0.34
C GLY A 114 14.96 2.22 0.06
N VAL A 115 13.88 1.57 -0.36
CA VAL A 115 13.65 0.14 -0.10
C VAL A 115 13.17 -0.55 -1.37
N PHE A 116 13.50 -1.82 -1.47
CA PHE A 116 12.93 -2.78 -2.40
C PHE A 116 12.19 -3.83 -1.58
N PRO A 117 10.90 -3.60 -1.27
CA PRO A 117 10.14 -4.53 -0.46
C PRO A 117 10.08 -5.93 -1.06
N GLU A 118 10.07 -6.06 -2.39
CA GLU A 118 10.05 -7.33 -3.13
C GLU A 118 11.32 -8.16 -2.89
N ALA A 119 12.44 -7.52 -2.58
CA ALA A 119 13.71 -8.16 -2.27
C ALA A 119 13.94 -8.33 -0.77
N SER A 120 13.06 -7.79 0.08
CA SER A 120 13.32 -7.57 1.51
C SER A 120 14.63 -6.82 1.75
N ARG A 121 14.91 -5.77 0.96
CA ARG A 121 16.16 -5.00 1.07
C ARG A 121 15.92 -3.50 1.19
N ALA A 122 16.73 -2.84 2.01
CA ALA A 122 16.94 -1.40 1.97
C ALA A 122 18.20 -1.08 1.19
N TRP A 123 18.25 0.10 0.59
CA TRP A 123 19.38 0.53 -0.21
C TRP A 123 19.78 1.96 0.09
N LEU A 124 21.05 2.25 -0.16
CA LEU A 124 21.71 3.54 0.03
C LEU A 124 22.69 3.75 -1.13
N THR A 125 22.77 4.97 -1.66
CA THR A 125 23.89 5.38 -2.50
C THR A 125 24.72 6.40 -1.76
N VAL A 126 26.04 6.31 -1.92
CA VAL A 126 26.97 7.36 -1.50
C VAL A 126 27.84 7.66 -2.70
N ASP A 127 27.62 8.83 -3.30
CA ASP A 127 28.26 9.22 -4.55
C ASP A 127 28.04 8.17 -5.65
N ASN A 128 29.07 7.44 -6.07
CA ASN A 128 29.05 6.42 -7.12
C ASN A 128 28.87 4.98 -6.60
N GLU A 129 28.88 4.77 -5.29
CA GLU A 129 28.72 3.46 -4.67
C GLU A 129 27.26 3.18 -4.31
N PHE A 130 26.81 1.94 -4.55
CA PHE A 130 25.49 1.45 -4.18
C PHE A 130 25.61 0.38 -3.09
N PHE A 131 24.75 0.45 -2.08
CA PHE A 131 24.69 -0.48 -0.96
C PHE A 131 23.27 -1.04 -0.82
N LEU A 132 23.19 -2.29 -0.37
CA LEU A 132 21.93 -3.02 -0.19
C LEU A 132 22.04 -3.95 1.01
N TRP A 133 21.04 -3.98 1.89
CA TRP A 133 21.04 -4.86 3.06
C TRP A 133 19.62 -5.30 3.43
N ASN A 134 19.50 -6.37 4.21
CA ASN A 134 18.22 -6.82 4.74
C ASN A 134 17.66 -5.81 5.76
N TYR A 135 16.53 -5.19 5.47
CA TYR A 135 15.94 -4.20 6.37
C TYR A 135 15.34 -4.81 7.64
N GLU A 136 15.12 -6.14 7.68
CA GLU A 136 14.50 -6.78 8.83
C GLU A 136 15.46 -6.93 10.02
N ASP A 137 16.75 -7.17 9.75
CA ASP A 137 17.76 -7.48 10.76
C ASP A 137 19.12 -6.78 10.54
N GLY A 138 19.30 -6.04 9.44
CA GLY A 138 20.56 -5.37 9.09
C GLY A 138 21.61 -6.29 8.44
N SER A 139 21.28 -7.56 8.18
CA SER A 139 22.20 -8.54 7.61
C SER A 139 22.31 -8.44 6.08
N ASP A 140 23.12 -9.33 5.47
CA ASP A 140 23.25 -9.45 4.02
C ASP A 140 23.64 -8.14 3.31
N LEU A 141 24.57 -7.40 3.93
CA LEU A 141 25.11 -6.18 3.33
C LEU A 141 25.93 -6.53 2.09
N ALA A 142 25.47 -6.05 0.95
CA ALA A 142 26.15 -6.11 -0.34
C ALA A 142 26.37 -4.69 -0.87
N TYR A 143 27.39 -4.53 -1.72
CA TYR A 143 27.67 -3.27 -2.37
C TYR A 143 28.04 -3.46 -3.84
N TYR A 144 27.99 -2.37 -4.59
CA TYR A 144 28.45 -2.27 -5.97
C TYR A 144 29.15 -0.92 -6.18
N ASP A 145 30.38 -0.97 -6.69
CA ASP A 145 31.29 0.16 -6.89
C ASP A 145 31.76 0.29 -8.35
N GLY A 146 31.06 -0.37 -9.29
CA GLY A 146 31.44 -0.43 -10.71
C GLY A 146 31.06 0.80 -11.55
N LEU A 147 30.72 1.93 -10.92
CA LEU A 147 30.40 3.21 -11.57
C LEU A 147 31.47 4.25 -11.26
N GLN A 148 31.71 5.16 -12.20
CA GLN A 148 32.70 6.23 -12.05
C GLN A 148 32.07 7.52 -11.52
N ASP A 149 30.88 7.84 -12.02
CA ASP A 149 30.15 9.06 -11.67
C ASP A 149 29.10 8.79 -10.59
N ALA A 150 28.70 9.86 -9.89
CA ALA A 150 27.68 9.78 -8.85
C ALA A 150 26.34 9.25 -9.38
N ILE A 151 25.72 8.37 -8.59
CA ILE A 151 24.40 7.82 -8.86
C ILE A 151 23.35 8.90 -8.58
N VAL A 152 22.52 9.19 -9.57
CA VAL A 152 21.47 10.22 -9.52
C VAL A 152 20.05 9.64 -9.53
N ALA A 153 19.88 8.39 -9.97
CA ALA A 153 18.61 7.69 -9.86
C ALA A 153 18.82 6.18 -9.75
N VAL A 154 17.92 5.53 -9.02
CA VAL A 154 17.91 4.08 -8.79
C VAL A 154 16.53 3.53 -9.16
N GLY A 155 16.49 2.40 -9.84
CA GLY A 155 15.26 1.64 -10.13
C GLY A 155 15.46 0.15 -9.88
N PHE A 156 14.38 -0.54 -9.51
CA PHE A 156 14.38 -1.98 -9.28
C PHE A 156 13.20 -2.62 -9.99
N VAL A 157 13.49 -3.47 -10.98
CA VAL A 157 12.51 -3.84 -12.01
C VAL A 157 12.48 -5.34 -12.24
N GLN A 158 11.30 -5.89 -12.51
CA GLN A 158 11.14 -7.27 -12.96
C GLN A 158 11.70 -7.41 -14.38
N PRO A 159 12.62 -8.35 -14.68
CA PRO A 159 13.05 -8.59 -16.04
C PRO A 159 11.91 -9.07 -16.92
N ARG A 160 11.94 -8.70 -18.21
CA ARG A 160 11.15 -9.35 -19.27
C ARG A 160 11.43 -10.85 -19.23
N ARG A 161 10.35 -11.64 -19.31
CA ARG A 161 10.45 -13.10 -19.39
C ARG A 161 11.27 -13.48 -20.62
N ASP A 162 12.05 -14.54 -20.49
CA ASP A 162 12.82 -15.15 -21.56
C ASP A 162 13.89 -14.24 -22.21
N VAL A 163 14.29 -13.13 -21.55
CA VAL A 163 15.37 -12.24 -22.07
C VAL A 163 16.72 -12.49 -21.39
N PHE A 164 16.71 -12.75 -20.09
CA PHE A 164 17.92 -13.02 -19.30
C PHE A 164 17.93 -14.47 -18.83
N ALA A 165 19.09 -14.94 -18.36
CA ALA A 165 19.20 -16.25 -17.73
C ALA A 165 18.25 -16.37 -16.52
N ASP A 166 17.74 -17.58 -16.26
CA ASP A 166 16.76 -17.86 -15.20
C ASP A 166 17.22 -17.45 -13.79
N GLU A 167 18.53 -17.34 -13.58
CA GLU A 167 19.16 -16.89 -12.32
C GLU A 167 18.97 -15.38 -12.07
N VAL A 168 18.68 -14.60 -13.11
CA VAL A 168 18.40 -13.16 -12.99
C VAL A 168 16.94 -12.97 -12.61
N HIS A 169 16.70 -12.74 -11.32
CA HIS A 169 15.35 -12.60 -10.79
C HIS A 169 14.82 -11.16 -10.86
N HIS A 170 15.71 -10.16 -10.70
CA HIS A 170 15.39 -8.74 -10.81
C HIS A 170 16.52 -7.98 -11.54
N LEU A 171 16.21 -6.76 -11.97
CA LEU A 171 17.15 -5.82 -12.54
C LEU A 171 17.34 -4.64 -11.58
N LEU A 172 18.59 -4.32 -11.27
CA LEU A 172 18.96 -3.10 -10.56
C LEU A 172 19.44 -2.07 -11.60
N CYS A 173 18.73 -0.97 -11.73
CA CYS A 173 19.04 0.11 -12.65
C CYS A 173 19.69 1.26 -11.88
N LEU A 174 20.93 1.59 -12.21
CA LEU A 174 21.68 2.69 -11.62
C LEU A 174 21.99 3.71 -12.71
N ALA A 175 21.46 4.92 -12.57
CA ALA A 175 21.74 6.02 -13.50
C ALA A 175 22.77 6.98 -12.91
N THR A 176 23.75 7.35 -13.73
CA THR A 176 24.63 8.49 -13.53
C THR A 176 24.22 9.61 -14.52
N PRO A 177 24.85 10.80 -14.47
CA PRO A 177 24.62 11.82 -15.47
C PRO A 177 24.95 11.37 -16.91
N LEU A 178 25.83 10.37 -17.07
CA LEU A 178 26.38 9.96 -18.37
C LEU A 178 25.84 8.62 -18.88
N GLU A 179 25.45 7.71 -17.98
CA GLU A 179 25.00 6.37 -18.38
C GLU A 179 23.93 5.78 -17.44
N LEU A 180 23.20 4.80 -17.95
CA LEU A 180 22.33 3.90 -17.23
C LEU A 180 22.94 2.50 -17.24
N ALA A 181 23.39 2.03 -16.08
CA ALA A 181 23.85 0.67 -15.87
C ALA A 181 22.72 -0.21 -15.34
N VAL A 182 22.49 -1.37 -15.96
CA VAL A 182 21.48 -2.34 -15.55
C VAL A 182 22.18 -3.62 -15.11
N LEU A 183 22.13 -3.93 -13.82
CA LEU A 183 22.71 -5.13 -13.23
C LEU A 183 21.65 -6.20 -13.04
N GLY A 184 22.07 -7.46 -13.14
CA GLY A 184 21.24 -8.59 -12.71
C GLY A 184 21.30 -8.78 -11.20
N VAL A 185 20.17 -9.14 -10.63
CA VAL A 185 20.04 -9.47 -9.21
C VAL A 185 19.57 -10.92 -9.10
N SER A 186 20.36 -11.74 -8.41
CA SER A 186 20.09 -13.15 -8.16
C SER A 186 19.91 -13.43 -6.66
N TYR A 187 19.25 -14.52 -6.32
CA TYR A 187 19.06 -14.97 -4.94
C TYR A 187 19.67 -16.34 -4.79
N GLN A 188 20.66 -16.49 -3.91
CA GLN A 188 21.27 -17.78 -3.62
C GLN A 188 21.22 -17.99 -2.11
N SER A 189 20.69 -19.14 -1.68
CA SER A 189 20.57 -19.48 -0.25
C SER A 189 19.86 -18.41 0.62
N GLY A 190 19.00 -17.57 0.02
CA GLY A 190 18.30 -16.47 0.71
C GLY A 190 19.07 -15.15 0.78
N GLN A 191 20.29 -15.11 0.25
CA GLN A 191 21.11 -13.91 0.11
C GLN A 191 20.95 -13.28 -1.27
N VAL A 192 21.07 -11.96 -1.34
CA VAL A 192 21.00 -11.20 -2.60
C VAL A 192 22.41 -11.07 -3.17
N HIS A 193 22.58 -11.47 -4.42
CA HIS A 193 23.83 -11.28 -5.15
C HIS A 193 23.62 -10.39 -6.36
N LEU A 194 24.37 -9.29 -6.40
CA LEU A 194 24.47 -8.40 -7.55
C LEU A 194 25.51 -8.96 -8.52
N LEU A 195 25.17 -9.04 -9.81
CA LEU A 195 26.15 -9.41 -10.83
C LEU A 195 27.20 -8.30 -10.95
N ALA A 196 28.48 -8.67 -10.91
CA ALA A 196 29.59 -7.70 -10.96
C ALA A 196 29.66 -6.93 -12.29
N GLU A 197 29.32 -7.59 -13.40
CA GLU A 197 29.25 -6.96 -14.72
C GLU A 197 27.80 -6.57 -15.04
N PRO A 198 27.52 -5.30 -15.37
CA PRO A 198 26.20 -4.90 -15.83
C PRO A 198 25.78 -5.68 -17.09
N LEU A 199 24.52 -6.10 -17.09
CA LEU A 199 23.89 -6.75 -18.24
C LEU A 199 23.73 -5.76 -19.40
N LEU A 200 23.50 -4.49 -19.09
CA LEU A 200 23.39 -3.40 -20.06
C LEU A 200 24.11 -2.16 -19.51
N ARG A 201 24.80 -1.43 -20.39
CA ARG A 201 25.24 -0.05 -20.17
C ARG A 201 24.75 0.79 -21.34
N LEU A 202 23.97 1.82 -21.03
CA LEU A 202 23.33 2.67 -22.03
C LEU A 202 23.75 4.12 -21.80
N PRO A 203 24.32 4.81 -22.79
CA PRO A 203 24.60 6.24 -22.64
C PRO A 203 23.27 7.00 -22.50
N THR A 204 23.27 8.05 -21.69
CA THR A 204 22.09 8.91 -21.50
C THR A 204 22.01 10.03 -22.53
N ASP A 205 23.03 10.20 -23.39
CA ASP A 205 23.11 11.21 -24.46
C ASP A 205 22.78 12.64 -23.98
N GLY A 206 23.26 13.00 -22.78
CA GLY A 206 23.05 14.31 -22.15
C GLY A 206 21.71 14.47 -21.44
N GLN A 207 20.89 13.42 -21.35
CA GLN A 207 19.64 13.40 -20.60
C GLN A 207 19.85 12.87 -19.19
N VAL A 208 19.92 13.76 -18.21
CA VAL A 208 20.02 13.33 -16.80
C VAL A 208 18.72 12.64 -16.39
N VAL A 209 18.82 11.36 -15.98
CA VAL A 209 17.69 10.57 -15.48
C VAL A 209 17.37 10.99 -14.05
N THR A 210 16.10 11.21 -13.76
CA THR A 210 15.61 11.70 -12.46
C THR A 210 14.83 10.66 -11.68
N CYS A 211 14.20 9.70 -12.36
CA CYS A 211 13.45 8.61 -11.76
C CYS A 211 13.34 7.43 -12.73
N ILE A 212 13.25 6.22 -12.19
CA ILE A 212 13.19 4.97 -12.95
C ILE A 212 12.07 4.11 -12.38
N GLU A 213 11.23 3.55 -13.25
CA GLU A 213 10.15 2.65 -12.86
C GLU A 213 9.96 1.52 -13.87
N GLY A 214 9.41 0.41 -13.38
CA GLY A 214 9.24 -0.81 -14.17
C GLY A 214 7.83 -1.37 -14.10
N SER A 215 7.34 -1.91 -15.21
CA SER A 215 6.13 -2.74 -15.20
C SER A 215 6.44 -4.09 -14.56
N ARG A 216 5.73 -4.43 -13.49
CA ARG A 216 5.92 -5.72 -12.79
C ARG A 216 5.40 -6.88 -13.62
N SER A 217 4.40 -6.62 -14.47
CA SER A 217 3.76 -7.65 -15.30
C SER A 217 4.51 -7.94 -16.61
N THR A 218 5.11 -6.91 -17.23
CA THR A 218 5.73 -7.02 -18.55
C THR A 218 7.26 -6.90 -18.53
N GLY A 219 7.83 -6.33 -17.46
CA GLY A 219 9.25 -6.00 -17.34
C GLY A 219 9.69 -4.79 -18.16
N ARG A 220 8.79 -4.05 -18.80
CA ARG A 220 9.13 -2.78 -19.48
C ARG A 220 9.73 -1.79 -18.48
N LEU A 221 10.80 -1.12 -18.89
CA LEU A 221 11.59 -0.20 -18.07
C LEU A 221 11.42 1.22 -18.59
N PHE A 222 11.04 2.14 -17.71
CA PHE A 222 10.78 3.54 -18.02
C PHE A 222 11.65 4.45 -17.16
N ALA A 223 12.11 5.55 -17.73
CA ALA A 223 12.90 6.55 -17.04
C ALA A 223 12.41 7.97 -17.35
N GLY A 224 12.22 8.78 -16.32
CA GLY A 224 11.98 10.21 -16.46
C GLY A 224 13.30 10.98 -16.53
N THR A 225 13.31 12.10 -17.25
CA THR A 225 14.51 12.94 -17.40
C THR A 225 14.32 14.35 -16.84
N GLN A 226 15.45 15.01 -16.59
CA GLN A 226 15.53 16.43 -16.22
C GLN A 226 14.92 17.36 -17.29
N SER A 227 14.92 16.95 -18.56
CA SER A 227 14.33 17.72 -19.66
C SER A 227 12.81 17.53 -19.81
N GLY A 228 12.20 16.71 -18.96
CA GLY A 228 10.76 16.43 -19.03
C GLY A 228 10.38 15.28 -19.96
N CYS A 229 11.34 14.51 -20.48
CA CYS A 229 11.10 13.39 -21.39
C CYS A 229 10.84 12.07 -20.63
N LEU A 230 9.94 11.24 -21.16
CA LEU A 230 9.80 9.85 -20.77
C LEU A 230 10.58 8.97 -21.75
N LEU A 231 11.58 8.27 -21.23
CA LEU A 231 12.36 7.28 -21.95
C LEU A 231 11.80 5.89 -21.66
N GLU A 232 11.80 5.04 -22.68
CA GLU A 232 11.61 3.60 -22.52
C GLU A 232 12.90 2.89 -22.91
N VAL A 233 13.36 2.00 -22.03
CA VAL A 233 14.55 1.19 -22.26
C VAL A 233 14.10 -0.17 -22.79
N ALA A 234 14.35 -0.40 -24.08
CA ALA A 234 14.12 -1.68 -24.72
C ALA A 234 15.34 -2.59 -24.52
N TYR A 235 15.10 -3.83 -24.11
CA TYR A 235 16.12 -4.86 -23.99
C TYR A 235 15.56 -6.19 -24.51
N GLU A 236 16.36 -6.89 -25.33
CA GLU A 236 15.98 -8.11 -26.06
C GLU A 236 17.07 -9.18 -25.96
N GLU A 237 16.68 -10.43 -26.19
CA GLU A 237 17.48 -11.67 -26.01
C GLU A 237 18.73 -11.78 -26.92
N ARG A 238 18.95 -10.83 -27.82
CA ARG A 238 20.10 -10.85 -28.74
C ARG A 238 21.20 -9.97 -28.22
N ARG A 239 22.44 -10.51 -28.19
CA ARG A 239 23.75 -9.94 -27.82
C ARG A 239 24.16 -8.60 -28.48
N ARG A 240 23.21 -7.73 -28.80
CA ARG A 240 23.42 -6.36 -29.23
C ARG A 240 22.58 -5.49 -28.30
N PRO A 241 23.15 -4.52 -27.58
CA PRO A 241 22.34 -3.51 -26.92
C PRO A 241 21.48 -2.85 -28.02
N VAL A 242 20.18 -3.08 -28.00
CA VAL A 242 19.27 -2.44 -28.94
C VAL A 242 19.14 -0.99 -28.49
N HIS A 243 19.90 -0.16 -29.19
CA HIS A 243 19.92 1.28 -29.03
C HIS A 243 18.73 1.87 -29.80
N VAL A 244 17.71 2.34 -29.08
CA VAL A 244 17.08 3.67 -29.25
C VAL A 244 16.28 3.94 -27.95
N PRO A 245 16.49 5.06 -27.23
CA PRO A 245 15.42 5.59 -26.41
C PRO A 245 14.28 5.92 -27.38
N SER A 246 13.18 5.16 -27.37
CA SER A 246 11.99 5.67 -28.05
C SER A 246 11.55 6.90 -27.25
N PHE A 247 11.98 8.08 -27.70
CA PHE A 247 11.61 9.34 -27.10
C PHE A 247 10.10 9.46 -27.25
N ILE A 248 9.38 9.19 -26.18
CA ILE A 248 8.01 9.64 -26.10
C ILE A 248 8.14 11.11 -25.76
N SER A 249 8.36 11.95 -26.77
CA SER A 249 8.42 13.39 -26.60
C SER A 249 7.07 13.86 -26.06
N SER A 250 7.07 14.09 -24.75
CA SER A 250 6.14 14.97 -24.07
C SER A 250 6.35 16.35 -24.71
N LEU A 251 5.32 16.89 -25.35
CA LEU A 251 5.27 18.32 -25.69
C LEU A 251 5.01 19.10 -24.39
N ALA A 252 5.84 18.90 -23.37
CA ALA A 252 5.90 19.71 -22.16
C ALA A 252 6.62 21.02 -22.49
N ALA A 253 6.54 22.00 -21.58
CA ALA A 253 7.45 23.14 -21.65
C ALA A 253 8.89 22.59 -21.66
N ALA A 254 9.78 23.17 -22.47
CA ALA A 254 11.20 22.88 -22.35
C ALA A 254 11.61 23.15 -20.90
N ASP A 255 12.38 22.23 -20.30
CA ASP A 255 12.95 22.35 -18.95
C ASP A 255 11.96 22.16 -17.76
N ASP A 256 10.98 21.25 -17.87
CA ASP A 256 10.15 20.80 -16.73
C ASP A 256 10.46 19.33 -16.34
N PRO A 257 11.34 19.10 -15.33
CA PRO A 257 11.81 17.76 -14.97
C PRO A 257 10.69 16.78 -14.60
N ILE A 258 10.79 15.53 -15.05
CA ILE A 258 9.91 14.47 -14.51
C ILE A 258 10.38 14.11 -13.11
N CYS A 259 9.52 14.27 -12.11
CA CYS A 259 9.82 13.93 -10.72
C CYS A 259 9.29 12.56 -10.30
N GLN A 260 8.35 11.99 -11.05
CA GLN A 260 7.76 10.69 -10.75
C GLN A 260 7.28 10.01 -12.02
N VAL A 261 7.59 8.72 -12.15
CA VAL A 261 6.92 7.79 -13.06
C VAL A 261 6.12 6.82 -12.18
N CYS A 262 4.96 6.35 -12.63
CA CYS A 262 4.27 5.23 -11.99
C CYS A 262 3.52 4.38 -13.02
N VAL A 263 3.45 3.08 -12.78
CA VAL A 263 2.88 2.09 -13.71
C VAL A 263 1.61 1.49 -13.13
N ASP A 264 0.53 1.48 -13.91
CA ASP A 264 -0.68 0.71 -13.66
C ASP A 264 -0.69 -0.54 -14.55
N ASP A 265 -0.12 -1.63 -14.04
CA ASP A 265 -0.12 -2.92 -14.74
C ASP A 265 -1.55 -3.43 -15.03
N SER A 266 -2.52 -3.12 -14.16
CA SER A 266 -3.90 -3.61 -14.32
C SER A 266 -4.60 -3.01 -15.54
N ARG A 267 -4.16 -1.82 -15.99
CA ARG A 267 -4.73 -1.12 -17.14
C ARG A 267 -3.72 -0.81 -18.25
N ARG A 268 -2.47 -1.26 -18.09
CA ARG A 268 -1.37 -1.00 -19.05
C ARG A 268 -1.19 0.50 -19.30
N LEU A 269 -1.15 1.27 -18.22
CA LEU A 269 -0.94 2.72 -18.26
C LEU A 269 0.35 3.09 -17.53
N VAL A 270 1.03 4.11 -18.04
CA VAL A 270 2.13 4.78 -17.34
C VAL A 270 1.72 6.22 -17.13
N TYR A 271 1.94 6.72 -15.92
CA TYR A 271 1.75 8.12 -15.59
C TYR A 271 3.08 8.78 -15.27
N THR A 272 3.20 10.05 -15.63
CA THR A 272 4.35 10.87 -15.22
C THR A 272 3.86 12.13 -14.52
N ARG A 273 4.60 12.57 -13.51
CA ARG A 273 4.43 13.87 -12.84
C ARG A 273 5.69 14.68 -13.04
N SER A 274 5.54 15.92 -13.49
CA SER A 274 6.64 16.87 -13.58
C SER A 274 6.77 17.75 -12.33
N GLN A 275 7.85 18.53 -12.26
CA GLN A 275 8.10 19.49 -11.18
C GLN A 275 7.01 20.57 -11.13
N GLU A 276 6.51 21.04 -12.27
CA GLU A 276 5.39 21.98 -12.35
C GLU A 276 4.00 21.31 -12.18
N SER A 277 3.94 20.08 -11.67
CA SER A 277 2.71 19.31 -11.48
C SER A 277 1.94 19.03 -12.79
N THR A 278 2.63 18.96 -13.92
CA THR A 278 2.04 18.45 -15.16
C THR A 278 1.97 16.93 -15.10
N VAL A 279 0.78 16.38 -15.35
CA VAL A 279 0.53 14.95 -15.37
C VAL A 279 0.28 14.49 -16.80
N PHE A 280 1.02 13.47 -17.25
CA PHE A 280 0.76 12.78 -18.50
C PHE A 280 0.33 11.34 -18.23
N ALA A 281 -0.54 10.81 -19.10
CA ALA A 281 -0.88 9.39 -19.12
C ALA A 281 -0.51 8.79 -20.49
N TYR A 282 0.12 7.64 -20.48
CA TYR A 282 0.57 6.89 -21.64
C TYR A 282 -0.06 5.50 -21.63
N ALA A 283 -0.69 5.11 -22.73
CA ALA A 283 -1.17 3.75 -22.94
C ALA A 283 -0.04 2.90 -23.52
N LEU A 284 0.22 1.76 -22.87
CA LEU A 284 1.19 0.78 -23.29
C LEU A 284 0.56 -0.19 -24.30
N SER A 285 1.32 -0.55 -25.34
CA SER A 285 0.89 -1.57 -26.27
C SER A 285 0.61 -2.92 -25.58
N ALA A 286 -0.40 -3.60 -26.10
CA ALA A 286 -0.76 -4.96 -25.72
C ALA A 286 0.06 -6.02 -26.47
N GLU A 287 0.66 -5.65 -27.59
CA GLU A 287 1.32 -6.57 -28.51
C GLU A 287 2.71 -6.94 -27.98
N ALA A 288 3.02 -8.24 -27.95
CA ALA A 288 4.30 -8.73 -27.48
C ALA A 288 5.43 -8.20 -28.37
N GLY A 289 6.42 -7.55 -27.75
CA GLY A 289 7.55 -6.94 -28.47
C GLY A 289 7.31 -5.48 -28.91
N ASP A 290 6.08 -4.97 -28.84
CA ASP A 290 5.80 -3.57 -29.15
C ASP A 290 6.10 -2.67 -27.94
N THR A 291 7.14 -1.85 -28.07
CA THR A 291 7.53 -0.83 -27.08
C THR A 291 6.77 0.48 -27.28
N ALA A 292 5.76 0.53 -28.16
CA ALA A 292 4.97 1.74 -28.30
C ALA A 292 4.28 2.07 -26.96
N ALA A 293 4.48 3.31 -26.53
CA ALA A 293 3.72 3.94 -25.48
C ALA A 293 3.18 5.25 -26.04
N ARG A 294 1.85 5.36 -26.05
CA ARG A 294 1.14 6.48 -26.68
C ARG A 294 0.55 7.39 -25.61
N ARG A 295 0.89 8.68 -25.65
CA ARG A 295 0.25 9.67 -24.78
C ARG A 295 -1.25 9.71 -25.07
N VAL A 296 -2.07 9.45 -24.05
CA VAL A 296 -3.54 9.43 -24.15
C VAL A 296 -4.21 10.59 -23.41
N ALA A 297 -3.52 11.20 -22.44
CA ALA A 297 -4.01 12.37 -21.72
C ALA A 297 -2.86 13.24 -21.19
N ALA A 298 -3.19 14.51 -20.94
CA ALA A 298 -2.31 15.50 -20.35
C ALA A 298 -3.15 16.44 -19.46
N LEU A 299 -2.63 16.80 -18.30
CA LEU A 299 -3.26 17.71 -17.35
C LEU A 299 -2.19 18.60 -16.72
N ARG A 300 -2.29 19.92 -16.93
CA ARG A 300 -1.42 20.88 -16.23
C ARG A 300 -1.92 21.12 -14.81
N GLY A 301 -1.02 21.19 -13.85
CA GLY A 301 -1.36 21.45 -12.45
C GLY A 301 -2.10 22.78 -12.24
N SER A 302 -1.75 23.81 -13.01
CA SER A 302 -2.41 25.12 -12.96
C SER A 302 -3.87 25.09 -13.42
N ASP A 303 -4.17 24.32 -14.48
CA ASP A 303 -5.52 24.09 -15.00
C ASP A 303 -6.35 23.27 -14.02
N LEU A 304 -5.75 22.23 -13.44
CA LEU A 304 -6.36 21.44 -12.37
C LEU A 304 -6.73 22.32 -11.17
N ALA A 305 -5.78 23.11 -10.65
CA ALA A 305 -6.00 23.98 -9.51
C ALA A 305 -7.10 25.02 -9.78
N ALA A 306 -7.11 25.61 -10.99
CA ALA A 306 -8.16 26.54 -11.40
C ALA A 306 -9.55 25.87 -11.45
N HIS A 307 -9.61 24.62 -11.94
CA HIS A 307 -10.85 23.85 -11.98
C HIS A 307 -11.33 23.46 -10.58
N ALA A 308 -10.43 22.91 -9.75
CA ALA A 308 -10.70 22.51 -8.38
C ALA A 308 -11.14 23.68 -7.51
N ALA A 309 -10.58 24.88 -7.68
CA ALA A 309 -10.95 26.07 -6.91
C ALA A 309 -12.43 26.48 -7.10
N ARG A 310 -13.03 26.15 -8.25
CA ARG A 310 -14.47 26.38 -8.49
C ARG A 310 -15.37 25.41 -7.74
N ILE A 311 -14.84 24.22 -7.40
CA ILE A 311 -15.56 23.17 -6.70
C ILE A 311 -15.34 23.34 -5.18
N ALA A 312 -14.09 23.40 -4.76
CA ALA A 312 -13.66 23.53 -3.38
C ALA A 312 -13.43 25.01 -3.00
N HIS A 313 -14.44 25.85 -3.19
CA HIS A 313 -14.39 27.31 -2.92
C HIS A 313 -14.12 27.67 -1.44
N MET A 314 -14.19 26.69 -0.54
CA MET A 314 -13.93 26.85 0.90
C MET A 314 -12.43 26.84 1.25
N VAL A 315 -11.54 26.47 0.32
CA VAL A 315 -10.10 26.46 0.54
C VAL A 315 -9.41 27.44 -0.40
N ASP A 316 -8.28 27.98 0.06
CA ASP A 316 -7.44 28.82 -0.78
C ASP A 316 -6.87 28.00 -1.96
N ARG A 317 -6.70 28.65 -3.12
CA ARG A 317 -6.17 28.03 -4.33
C ARG A 317 -4.76 27.49 -4.12
N SER A 318 -3.97 28.09 -3.23
CA SER A 318 -2.64 27.59 -2.82
C SER A 318 -2.70 26.17 -2.25
N CYS A 319 -3.82 25.76 -1.66
CA CYS A 319 -4.03 24.40 -1.18
C CYS A 319 -4.39 23.41 -2.29
N LEU A 320 -4.59 23.85 -3.53
CA LEU A 320 -5.02 23.02 -4.66
C LEU A 320 -3.94 22.87 -5.74
N THR A 321 -2.77 23.46 -5.50
CA THR A 321 -1.57 23.38 -6.35
C THR A 321 -0.56 22.39 -5.77
N ASP A 322 0.60 22.26 -6.44
CA ASP A 322 1.74 21.47 -5.97
C ASP A 322 1.41 20.00 -5.71
N ILE A 323 1.19 19.24 -6.80
CA ILE A 323 1.04 17.79 -6.72
C ILE A 323 2.40 17.21 -6.34
N VAL A 324 2.48 16.52 -5.21
CA VAL A 324 3.71 15.89 -4.69
C VAL A 324 3.77 14.40 -4.98
N HIS A 325 2.63 13.75 -5.20
CA HIS A 325 2.58 12.31 -5.42
C HIS A 325 1.43 11.87 -6.33
N LEU A 326 1.69 10.88 -7.18
CA LEU A 326 0.71 10.13 -7.95
C LEU A 326 0.64 8.68 -7.46
N SER A 327 -0.57 8.16 -7.31
CA SER A 327 -0.86 6.77 -6.99
C SER A 327 -1.85 6.20 -8.02
N PRO A 328 -1.44 5.24 -8.87
CA PRO A 328 -2.35 4.55 -9.76
C PRO A 328 -3.36 3.71 -8.99
N LEU A 329 -4.64 3.87 -9.30
CA LEU A 329 -5.73 3.16 -8.64
C LEU A 329 -6.13 1.97 -9.48
N THR A 330 -5.62 0.77 -9.22
CA THR A 330 -5.89 -0.44 -10.01
C THR A 330 -7.38 -0.70 -10.25
N ALA A 331 -7.71 -1.58 -11.21
CA ALA A 331 -9.09 -2.00 -11.48
C ALA A 331 -9.84 -2.60 -10.26
N GLN A 332 -9.11 -3.01 -9.21
CA GLN A 332 -9.69 -3.44 -7.94
C GLN A 332 -10.11 -2.28 -7.03
N HIS A 333 -9.50 -1.10 -7.16
CA HIS A 333 -9.95 0.08 -6.41
C HIS A 333 -11.28 0.60 -6.95
N SER A 334 -11.36 0.73 -8.28
CA SER A 334 -12.57 1.17 -8.98
C SER A 334 -12.47 0.87 -10.48
N ALA A 335 -13.61 0.64 -11.11
CA ALA A 335 -13.71 0.61 -12.57
C ALA A 335 -13.63 2.03 -13.20
N MET A 336 -13.96 3.07 -12.42
CA MET A 336 -14.10 4.45 -12.91
C MET A 336 -12.92 5.35 -12.57
N LEU A 337 -12.27 5.12 -11.43
CA LEU A 337 -11.13 5.91 -10.98
C LEU A 337 -9.81 5.23 -11.33
N TYR A 338 -8.92 5.99 -11.96
CA TYR A 338 -7.68 5.48 -12.55
C TYR A 338 -6.44 5.98 -11.81
N LEU A 339 -6.50 7.19 -11.29
CA LEU A 339 -5.35 7.85 -10.67
C LEU A 339 -5.81 8.68 -9.48
N MET A 340 -5.05 8.63 -8.39
CA MET A 340 -5.10 9.58 -7.30
C MET A 340 -3.86 10.47 -7.34
N ALA A 341 -4.02 11.77 -7.19
CA ALA A 341 -2.91 12.70 -6.96
C ALA A 341 -3.04 13.35 -5.59
N VAL A 342 -1.92 13.55 -4.90
CA VAL A 342 -1.85 14.20 -3.58
C VAL A 342 -1.08 15.52 -3.70
N THR A 343 -1.61 16.59 -3.12
CA THR A 343 -0.94 17.90 -3.06
C THR A 343 -0.08 18.06 -1.81
N GLY A 344 0.81 19.06 -1.79
CA GLY A 344 1.57 19.48 -0.61
C GLY A 344 0.70 19.89 0.59
N SER A 345 -0.57 20.23 0.35
CA SER A 345 -1.57 20.52 1.40
C SER A 345 -2.39 19.29 1.85
N GLY A 346 -2.12 18.10 1.30
CA GLY A 346 -2.86 16.87 1.60
C GLY A 346 -4.24 16.74 0.93
N VAL A 347 -4.55 17.59 -0.06
CA VAL A 347 -5.73 17.41 -0.91
C VAL A 347 -5.50 16.22 -1.84
N ARG A 348 -6.52 15.38 -1.99
CA ARG A 348 -6.49 14.25 -2.93
C ARG A 348 -7.42 14.50 -4.09
N PHE A 349 -6.88 14.47 -5.30
CA PHE A 349 -7.63 14.50 -6.55
C PHE A 349 -7.75 13.09 -7.10
N TYR A 350 -8.93 12.73 -7.57
CA TYR A 350 -9.20 11.45 -8.22
C TYR A 350 -9.60 11.70 -9.67
N PHE A 351 -9.04 10.91 -10.58
CA PHE A 351 -9.21 11.10 -12.01
C PHE A 351 -9.78 9.87 -12.71
N ASP A 352 -10.48 10.12 -13.81
CA ASP A 352 -10.90 9.09 -14.76
C ASP A 352 -9.75 8.70 -15.72
N ALA A 353 -10.06 7.80 -16.67
CA ALA A 353 -9.13 7.30 -17.68
C ALA A 353 -8.49 8.38 -18.57
N ARG A 354 -9.08 9.57 -18.66
CA ARG A 354 -8.62 10.69 -19.50
C ARG A 354 -8.02 11.83 -18.68
N LEU A 355 -7.64 11.57 -17.43
CA LEU A 355 -7.17 12.57 -16.46
C LEU A 355 -8.19 13.69 -16.21
N ARG A 356 -9.50 13.43 -16.37
CA ARG A 356 -10.53 14.38 -15.96
C ARG A 356 -10.77 14.23 -14.47
N LEU A 357 -10.84 15.38 -13.79
CA LEU A 357 -11.10 15.40 -12.36
C LEU A 357 -12.49 14.83 -12.08
N ALA A 358 -12.55 13.74 -11.32
CA ALA A 358 -13.78 13.06 -10.93
C ALA A 358 -14.19 13.42 -9.49
N HIS A 359 -13.21 13.54 -8.58
CA HIS A 359 -13.48 13.85 -7.18
C HIS A 359 -12.35 14.65 -6.54
N VAL A 360 -12.71 15.57 -5.65
CA VAL A 360 -11.79 16.29 -4.76
C VAL A 360 -12.06 15.86 -3.32
N ARG A 361 -11.04 15.35 -2.62
CA ARG A 361 -11.13 15.07 -1.18
C ARG A 361 -10.17 15.95 -0.41
N LEU A 362 -10.72 16.90 0.33
CA LEU A 362 -9.95 17.83 1.16
C LEU A 362 -9.37 17.14 2.39
N GLY A 363 -8.32 17.70 2.99
CA GLY A 363 -7.91 17.35 4.35
C GLY A 363 -8.92 17.85 5.40
N PRO A 364 -8.76 17.48 6.67
CA PRO A 364 -9.60 18.00 7.75
C PRO A 364 -9.49 19.52 7.84
N MET A 365 -10.65 20.19 7.83
CA MET A 365 -10.77 21.65 7.92
C MET A 365 -11.12 22.12 9.34
N CYS A 366 -11.33 21.20 10.29
CA CYS A 366 -11.73 21.52 11.65
C CYS A 366 -10.53 21.82 12.55
N PRO A 367 -10.56 22.88 13.38
CA PRO A 367 -9.47 23.21 14.31
C PRO A 367 -9.14 22.11 15.34
N SER A 368 -10.09 21.21 15.61
CA SER A 368 -9.88 20.08 16.54
C SER A 368 -9.03 18.95 15.96
N LEU A 369 -8.80 18.96 14.64
CA LEU A 369 -8.04 17.95 13.92
C LEU A 369 -6.72 18.53 13.37
N PRO A 370 -5.67 17.71 13.21
CA PRO A 370 -4.42 18.16 12.61
C PRO A 370 -4.63 18.65 11.18
N ARG A 371 -4.23 19.91 10.90
CA ARG A 371 -4.20 20.44 9.53
C ARG A 371 -3.08 19.77 8.73
N LEU A 372 -3.44 19.19 7.59
CA LEU A 372 -2.46 18.70 6.60
C LEU A 372 -1.83 19.89 5.87
N ALA A 373 -0.51 19.92 5.85
CA ALA A 373 0.32 20.92 5.18
C ALA A 373 1.74 20.37 5.06
N ASP A 374 2.51 20.91 4.11
CA ASP A 374 3.92 20.57 3.90
C ASP A 374 4.16 19.07 3.67
N ILE A 375 3.21 18.40 3.00
CA ILE A 375 3.33 17.00 2.59
C ILE A 375 4.45 16.88 1.56
N ARG A 376 5.47 16.08 1.87
CA ARG A 376 6.63 15.82 1.00
C ARG A 376 6.52 14.48 0.30
N LEU A 377 5.97 13.49 1.00
CA LEU A 377 5.86 12.12 0.54
C LEU A 377 4.46 11.60 0.83
N ALA A 378 3.93 10.80 -0.08
CA ALA A 378 2.69 10.09 0.14
C ALA A 378 2.77 8.71 -0.49
N THR A 379 1.95 7.80 0.01
CA THR A 379 1.71 6.49 -0.62
C THR A 379 0.30 6.02 -0.30
N GLU A 380 -0.20 5.08 -1.10
CA GLU A 380 -1.53 4.53 -0.97
C GLU A 380 -1.49 3.01 -1.11
N SER A 381 -2.26 2.33 -0.28
CA SER A 381 -2.47 0.89 -0.37
C SER A 381 -3.85 0.53 0.15
N ARG A 382 -4.71 -0.01 -0.74
CA ARG A 382 -6.06 -0.50 -0.42
C ARG A 382 -6.93 0.53 0.31
N GLY A 383 -6.92 1.77 -0.17
CA GLY A 383 -7.63 2.90 0.41
C GLY A 383 -6.93 3.57 1.59
N THR A 384 -5.92 2.94 2.21
CA THR A 384 -5.12 3.57 3.26
C THR A 384 -4.10 4.50 2.62
N VAL A 385 -4.08 5.77 3.03
CA VAL A 385 -3.11 6.77 2.52
C VAL A 385 -2.21 7.23 3.65
N LEU A 386 -0.91 7.16 3.42
CA LEU A 386 0.11 7.69 4.30
C LEU A 386 0.64 8.99 3.70
N MET A 387 0.81 10.02 4.51
CA MET A 387 1.37 11.31 4.10
C MET A 387 2.41 11.74 5.12
N LEU A 388 3.65 11.94 4.68
CA LEU A 388 4.70 12.49 5.51
C LEU A 388 4.76 14.01 5.28
N ALA A 389 4.58 14.76 6.36
CA ALA A 389 4.72 16.20 6.38
C ALA A 389 6.03 16.61 7.05
N SER A 390 6.69 17.64 6.55
CA SER A 390 7.84 18.24 7.22
C SER A 390 7.43 19.58 7.82
N ARG A 391 7.34 19.66 9.16
CA ARG A 391 6.91 20.88 9.87
C ARG A 391 8.10 21.51 10.58
N GLY A 392 8.74 22.49 9.93
CA GLY A 392 9.86 23.25 10.49
C GLY A 392 11.17 22.46 10.47
N GLU A 393 12.19 22.98 11.17
CA GLU A 393 13.58 22.52 11.02
C GLU A 393 13.87 21.15 11.64
N ASP A 394 13.03 20.60 12.55
CA ASP A 394 13.44 19.44 13.37
C ASP A 394 12.50 18.22 13.37
N ARG A 395 11.24 18.29 12.89
CA ARG A 395 10.30 17.16 13.03
C ARG A 395 9.38 16.93 11.84
N ASP A 396 9.45 15.70 11.33
CA ASP A 396 8.47 15.19 10.38
C ASP A 396 7.27 14.57 11.13
N THR A 397 6.09 14.65 10.51
CA THR A 397 4.85 14.05 11.02
C THR A 397 4.29 13.12 9.97
N LEU A 398 4.10 11.85 10.33
CA LEU A 398 3.37 10.91 9.49
C LEU A 398 1.87 10.99 9.80
N TYR A 399 1.07 11.26 8.79
CA TYR A 399 -0.38 11.16 8.84
C TYR A 399 -0.84 9.86 8.20
N VAL A 400 -1.61 9.08 8.93
CA VAL A 400 -2.25 7.86 8.43
C VAL A 400 -3.74 8.11 8.26
N LEU A 401 -4.25 7.81 7.08
CA LEU A 401 -5.64 7.97 6.69
C LEU A 401 -6.19 6.63 6.19
N SER A 402 -6.71 5.78 7.09
CA SER A 402 -7.25 4.46 6.76
C SER A 402 -8.78 4.36 6.82
N PRO A 403 -9.42 3.66 5.86
CA PRO A 403 -10.84 3.30 5.94
C PRO A 403 -11.11 2.09 6.86
N ASP A 404 -10.07 1.36 7.27
CA ASP A 404 -10.19 0.10 8.01
C ASP A 404 -11.05 0.13 9.28
N PRO A 405 -11.03 1.22 10.10
CA PRO A 405 -11.89 1.28 11.28
C PRO A 405 -13.36 1.51 10.94
N PHE A 406 -13.75 1.62 9.66
CA PHE A 406 -15.08 2.00 9.22
C PHE A 406 -15.63 1.08 8.11
N PRO A 407 -15.63 -0.26 8.33
CA PRO A 407 -15.81 -1.26 7.28
C PRO A 407 -17.19 -1.29 6.63
N ARG A 408 -18.24 -0.68 7.20
CA ARG A 408 -19.62 -0.72 6.67
C ARG A 408 -20.25 0.67 6.53
N ARG A 409 -19.43 1.72 6.41
CA ARG A 409 -19.95 3.09 6.24
C ARG A 409 -20.32 3.33 4.77
N PRO A 410 -21.48 3.98 4.49
CA PRO A 410 -21.93 4.23 3.13
C PRO A 410 -21.08 5.29 2.40
N GLN A 411 -20.28 6.05 3.15
CA GLN A 411 -19.35 7.04 2.64
C GLN A 411 -17.96 6.79 3.21
N LEU A 412 -16.93 7.14 2.45
CA LEU A 412 -15.54 6.98 2.83
C LEU A 412 -15.21 7.84 4.06
N GLN A 413 -15.11 7.21 5.21
CA GLN A 413 -14.53 7.76 6.43
C GLN A 413 -13.09 7.29 6.56
N ARG A 414 -12.22 8.15 7.12
CA ARG A 414 -10.84 7.78 7.40
C ARG A 414 -10.41 8.28 8.75
N GLY A 415 -9.86 7.41 9.59
CA GLY A 415 -9.23 7.84 10.83
C GLY A 415 -8.01 8.69 10.48
N LEU A 416 -7.76 9.77 11.22
CA LEU A 416 -6.53 10.54 11.08
C LEU A 416 -5.70 10.38 12.35
N ALA A 417 -4.54 9.76 12.21
CA ALA A 417 -3.56 9.66 13.29
C ALA A 417 -2.28 10.41 12.89
N PRO A 418 -1.94 11.52 13.56
CA PRO A 418 -0.60 12.08 13.48
C PRO A 418 0.36 11.22 14.30
N TRP A 419 1.48 10.85 13.70
CA TRP A 419 2.56 10.14 14.36
C TRP A 419 3.82 11.01 14.29
N PRO A 420 4.41 11.41 15.43
CA PRO A 420 5.67 12.14 15.42
C PRO A 420 6.76 11.20 14.92
N CYS A 421 7.40 11.54 13.79
CA CYS A 421 8.67 10.94 13.42
C CYS A 421 9.75 11.66 14.23
N LEU A 422 10.71 10.90 14.76
CA LEU A 422 11.76 11.49 15.59
C LEU A 422 12.74 12.35 14.78
N ASP A 423 12.88 12.11 13.48
CA ASP A 423 13.87 12.76 12.60
C ASP A 423 13.37 12.89 11.14
N HIS A 424 14.17 13.50 10.26
CA HIS A 424 13.91 13.62 8.82
C HIS A 424 13.76 12.24 8.14
N VAL A 425 12.58 11.99 7.55
CA VAL A 425 12.23 10.72 6.91
C VAL A 425 12.21 10.86 5.38
N LEU A 426 12.84 9.91 4.71
CA LEU A 426 12.92 9.73 3.26
C LEU A 426 11.80 8.76 2.78
N PRO A 427 11.60 8.57 1.46
CA PRO A 427 10.37 8.00 0.89
C PRO A 427 9.86 6.74 1.58
N ALA A 428 8.63 6.80 2.09
CA ALA A 428 7.92 5.64 2.61
C ALA A 428 7.37 4.80 1.45
N GLN A 429 7.64 3.50 1.46
CA GLN A 429 7.10 2.55 0.49
C GLN A 429 6.26 1.48 1.22
N PRO A 430 5.12 1.04 0.64
CA PRO A 430 4.35 -0.06 1.19
C PRO A 430 5.14 -1.36 1.07
N ALA A 431 5.32 -2.07 2.17
CA ALA A 431 5.94 -3.38 2.18
C ALA A 431 4.85 -4.45 2.11
N ALA A 432 4.38 -4.75 0.90
CA ALA A 432 3.48 -5.88 0.68
C ALA A 432 4.30 -7.17 0.60
N GLY A 433 3.96 -8.18 1.42
CA GLY A 433 4.51 -9.54 1.28
C GLY A 433 5.41 -10.06 2.40
N LEU A 434 5.56 -9.34 3.51
CA LEU A 434 6.36 -9.77 4.66
C LEU A 434 5.62 -10.77 5.56
N SER A 435 5.44 -12.00 5.09
CA SER A 435 5.18 -13.13 5.99
C SER A 435 6.14 -14.26 5.64
N GLY A 436 7.02 -14.60 6.58
CA GLY A 436 8.04 -15.65 6.50
C GLY A 436 7.51 -17.08 6.35
N HIS A 437 6.26 -17.27 5.94
CA HIS A 437 5.79 -18.57 5.51
C HIS A 437 5.98 -18.72 4.00
N ARG A 438 7.02 -19.48 3.65
CA ARG A 438 7.35 -20.02 2.31
C ARG A 438 6.24 -20.86 1.64
N HIS A 439 5.01 -20.81 2.14
CA HIS A 439 3.84 -21.24 1.40
C HIS A 439 3.08 -20.00 0.91
N ARG A 440 3.57 -19.43 -0.19
CA ARG A 440 2.68 -18.79 -1.16
C ARG A 440 1.78 -19.91 -1.67
N SER A 441 0.75 -20.27 -0.92
CA SER A 441 -0.37 -20.95 -1.53
C SER A 441 -0.90 -19.94 -2.52
N GLN A 442 -0.77 -20.27 -3.80
CA GLN A 442 -1.49 -19.70 -4.91
C GLN A 442 -3.00 -19.95 -4.71
N LEU A 443 -3.57 -19.48 -3.61
CA LEU A 443 -5.01 -19.58 -3.33
C LEU A 443 -5.77 -18.33 -3.76
N HIS A 444 -5.08 -17.27 -4.21
CA HIS A 444 -5.70 -16.11 -4.84
C HIS A 444 -5.04 -15.68 -6.17
N ASP A 445 -4.62 -16.66 -6.98
CA ASP A 445 -4.48 -16.51 -8.44
C ASP A 445 -5.77 -16.99 -9.18
N GLY A 446 -6.93 -16.87 -8.51
CA GLY A 446 -8.27 -16.91 -9.10
C GLY A 446 -8.92 -15.52 -9.00
N PRO A 447 -9.77 -15.10 -9.95
CA PRO A 447 -10.01 -13.69 -10.21
C PRO A 447 -10.89 -13.02 -9.14
N LEU A 448 -10.25 -12.31 -8.21
CA LEU A 448 -10.77 -11.02 -7.71
C LEU A 448 -10.50 -9.88 -8.72
N VAL A 449 -10.18 -10.22 -9.98
CA VAL A 449 -10.03 -9.27 -11.07
C VAL A 449 -11.37 -8.58 -11.29
N GLY A 450 -11.41 -7.28 -11.01
CA GLY A 450 -12.60 -6.44 -11.18
C GLY A 450 -13.58 -6.40 -10.00
N ARG A 451 -13.21 -6.93 -8.81
CA ARG A 451 -14.00 -6.74 -7.57
C ARG A 451 -13.30 -5.77 -6.61
N PRO A 452 -14.08 -4.94 -5.87
CA PRO A 452 -13.54 -4.06 -4.83
C PRO A 452 -12.80 -4.83 -3.74
N TYR A 453 -11.80 -4.19 -3.11
CA TYR A 453 -11.21 -4.74 -1.89
C TYR A 453 -12.26 -4.82 -0.78
N PRO A 454 -12.53 -6.01 -0.23
CA PRO A 454 -13.41 -6.13 0.92
C PRO A 454 -12.78 -5.45 2.15
N PRO A 455 -13.59 -5.08 3.15
CA PRO A 455 -13.09 -4.47 4.38
C PRO A 455 -12.16 -5.43 5.14
N VAL A 456 -11.18 -4.87 5.86
CA VAL A 456 -10.17 -5.64 6.59
C VAL A 456 -10.75 -6.66 7.59
N PHE A 457 -11.97 -6.43 8.11
CA PHE A 457 -12.65 -7.38 8.99
C PHE A 457 -12.80 -8.77 8.36
N LEU A 458 -12.99 -8.81 7.04
CA LEU A 458 -13.17 -10.04 6.28
C LEU A 458 -11.84 -10.64 5.86
N THR A 459 -10.78 -9.85 5.71
CA THR A 459 -9.51 -10.37 5.19
C THR A 459 -8.42 -10.55 6.22
N GLN A 460 -8.60 -10.04 7.45
CA GLN A 460 -7.61 -10.07 8.53
C GLN A 460 -7.08 -11.47 8.90
N HIS A 461 -7.78 -12.54 8.52
CA HIS A 461 -7.39 -13.93 8.79
C HIS A 461 -6.75 -14.65 7.59
N VAL A 462 -6.76 -14.03 6.41
CA VAL A 462 -6.19 -14.58 5.16
C VAL A 462 -5.02 -13.74 4.69
N ASP A 463 -5.17 -12.41 4.72
CA ASP A 463 -4.14 -11.49 4.28
C ASP A 463 -3.03 -11.39 5.34
N PRO A 464 -1.77 -11.25 4.90
CA PRO A 464 -0.70 -10.85 5.82
C PRO A 464 -0.98 -9.46 6.39
N VAL A 465 -0.49 -9.21 7.60
CA VAL A 465 -0.54 -7.87 8.22
C VAL A 465 0.13 -6.88 7.29
N ARG A 466 -0.56 -5.78 6.98
CA ARG A 466 -0.02 -4.76 6.09
C ARG A 466 1.06 -3.96 6.83
N ARG A 467 2.20 -3.80 6.17
CA ARG A 467 3.35 -3.07 6.72
C ARG A 467 3.76 -1.92 5.81
N PHE A 468 4.31 -0.88 6.41
CA PHE A 468 4.98 0.22 5.72
C PHE A 468 6.39 0.39 6.26
N LEU A 469 7.32 0.70 5.37
CA LEU A 469 8.68 1.02 5.75
C LEU A 469 8.87 2.53 5.65
N LEU A 470 9.35 3.12 6.74
CA LEU A 470 9.95 4.44 6.74
C LEU A 470 11.46 4.29 6.72
N VAL A 471 12.13 5.05 5.86
CA VAL A 471 13.59 5.10 5.79
C VAL A 471 14.03 6.48 6.24
N SER A 472 15.00 6.58 7.13
CA SER A 472 15.62 7.84 7.53
C SER A 472 17.14 7.71 7.54
N VAL A 473 17.83 8.84 7.72
CA VAL A 473 19.29 8.89 7.91
C VAL A 473 19.77 8.18 9.19
N HIS A 474 18.87 7.80 10.09
CA HIS A 474 19.21 7.07 11.32
C HIS A 474 18.86 5.58 11.25
N GLY A 475 18.09 5.15 10.25
CA GLY A 475 17.70 3.75 10.09
C GLY A 475 16.32 3.57 9.47
N LEU A 476 15.78 2.38 9.66
CA LEU A 476 14.49 1.95 9.13
C LEU A 476 13.49 1.76 10.26
N VAL A 477 12.26 2.20 10.04
CA VAL A 477 11.13 1.97 10.95
C VAL A 477 10.07 1.17 10.20
N LEU A 478 9.80 -0.04 10.69
CA LEU A 478 8.74 -0.90 10.17
C LEU A 478 7.45 -0.64 10.94
N LEU A 479 6.48 -0.07 10.23
CA LEU A 479 5.16 0.25 10.71
C LEU A 479 4.18 -0.85 10.33
N GLU A 480 3.34 -1.28 11.27
CA GLU A 480 2.28 -2.27 11.04
C GLU A 480 0.91 -1.62 11.16
N LEU A 481 0.06 -1.82 10.16
CA LEU A 481 -1.36 -1.50 10.23
C LEU A 481 -2.06 -2.51 11.13
N GLN A 482 -2.55 -2.02 12.26
CA GLN A 482 -3.21 -2.84 13.28
C GLN A 482 -4.55 -3.38 12.76
N THR A 483 -4.67 -4.71 12.64
CA THR A 483 -5.93 -5.35 12.25
C THR A 483 -6.98 -5.22 13.37
N PRO A 484 -8.28 -5.39 13.08
CA PRO A 484 -9.29 -5.44 14.13
C PRO A 484 -8.98 -6.48 15.21
N LEU A 485 -8.49 -7.65 14.81
CA LEU A 485 -8.01 -8.71 15.70
C LEU A 485 -6.92 -8.23 16.66
N MET A 486 -5.86 -7.60 16.15
CA MET A 486 -4.75 -7.11 16.99
C MET A 486 -5.22 -6.03 17.97
N ARG A 487 -6.10 -5.12 17.50
CA ARG A 487 -6.64 -4.06 18.35
C ARG A 487 -7.50 -4.58 19.47
N LEU A 488 -8.42 -5.52 19.18
CA LEU A 488 -9.29 -6.09 20.19
C LEU A 488 -8.49 -6.95 21.19
N ALA A 489 -7.48 -7.68 20.72
CA ALA A 489 -6.56 -8.43 21.59
C ALA A 489 -5.86 -7.49 22.59
N GLY A 490 -5.26 -6.40 22.11
CA GLY A 490 -4.61 -5.41 22.98
C GLY A 490 -5.59 -4.74 23.94
N LEU A 491 -6.81 -4.45 23.48
CA LEU A 491 -7.84 -3.84 24.30
C LEU A 491 -8.32 -4.77 25.42
N LEU A 492 -8.52 -6.06 25.13
CA LEU A 492 -8.87 -7.09 26.11
C LEU A 492 -7.71 -7.45 27.02
N ALA A 493 -6.46 -7.34 26.58
CA ALA A 493 -5.29 -7.50 27.44
C ALA A 493 -5.24 -6.38 28.50
N ALA A 494 -5.52 -5.14 28.10
CA ALA A 494 -5.43 -3.97 28.98
C ALA A 494 -6.69 -3.72 29.83
N ASN A 495 -7.85 -4.25 29.46
CA ASN A 495 -9.12 -3.89 30.10
C ASN A 495 -10.00 -5.10 30.43
N GLN A 496 -10.92 -4.93 31.38
CA GLN A 496 -11.95 -5.93 31.67
C GLN A 496 -13.04 -5.92 30.57
N PRO A 497 -13.69 -7.07 30.29
CA PRO A 497 -14.72 -7.18 29.26
C PRO A 497 -15.91 -6.21 29.41
N ASP A 498 -16.26 -5.82 30.63
CA ASP A 498 -17.35 -4.88 30.94
C ASP A 498 -16.90 -3.41 30.94
N SER A 499 -15.62 -3.15 30.70
CA SER A 499 -15.07 -1.79 30.69
C SER A 499 -15.64 -0.96 29.54
N ARG A 500 -15.61 0.36 29.73
CA ARG A 500 -16.07 1.32 28.72
C ARG A 500 -15.35 1.17 27.37
N PRO A 501 -14.01 1.01 27.27
CA PRO A 501 -13.35 0.80 25.98
C PRO A 501 -13.84 -0.44 25.22
N VAL A 502 -14.13 -1.54 25.92
CA VAL A 502 -14.69 -2.75 25.28
C VAL A 502 -16.12 -2.48 24.81
N THR A 503 -16.93 -1.83 25.65
CA THR A 503 -18.30 -1.48 25.31
C THR A 503 -18.37 -0.53 24.09
N ASP A 504 -17.50 0.48 24.06
CA ASP A 504 -17.39 1.45 22.96
C ASP A 504 -16.93 0.77 21.65
N TRP A 505 -16.07 -0.26 21.73
CA TRP A 505 -15.71 -1.10 20.58
C TRP A 505 -16.92 -1.82 19.98
N PHE A 506 -17.71 -2.51 20.81
CA PHE A 506 -18.91 -3.24 20.36
C PHE A 506 -19.98 -2.28 19.82
N ALA A 507 -20.12 -1.09 20.42
CA ALA A 507 -21.01 -0.06 19.90
C ALA A 507 -20.57 0.49 18.54
N HIS A 508 -19.26 0.60 18.30
CA HIS A 508 -18.71 1.14 17.06
C HIS A 508 -18.74 0.15 15.89
N PHE A 509 -18.28 -1.09 16.11
CA PHE A 509 -18.21 -2.10 15.05
C PHE A 509 -19.46 -2.98 14.94
N GLY A 510 -20.31 -2.97 15.96
CA GLY A 510 -21.47 -3.82 16.07
C GLY A 510 -21.16 -5.15 16.76
N PRO A 511 -22.18 -5.78 17.36
CA PRO A 511 -22.00 -6.97 18.17
C PRO A 511 -21.58 -8.21 17.36
N GLU A 512 -22.09 -8.38 16.14
CA GLU A 512 -21.78 -9.55 15.29
C GLU A 512 -20.29 -9.60 14.92
N GLU A 513 -19.77 -8.53 14.31
CA GLU A 513 -18.36 -8.42 13.90
C GLU A 513 -17.40 -8.53 15.09
N SER A 514 -17.74 -7.86 16.20
CA SER A 514 -16.94 -7.89 17.42
C SER A 514 -16.93 -9.29 18.04
N SER A 515 -18.08 -9.98 18.06
CA SER A 515 -18.17 -11.37 18.51
C SER A 515 -17.35 -12.31 17.63
N CYS A 516 -17.37 -12.16 16.30
CA CYS A 516 -16.52 -12.95 15.41
C CYS A 516 -15.04 -12.80 15.74
N VAL A 517 -14.57 -11.55 15.96
CA VAL A 517 -13.18 -11.30 16.35
C VAL A 517 -12.86 -11.89 17.72
N CYS A 518 -13.75 -11.77 18.71
CA CYS A 518 -13.58 -12.41 20.02
C CYS A 518 -13.51 -13.94 19.93
N LEU A 519 -14.35 -14.57 19.10
CA LEU A 519 -14.32 -16.02 18.90
C LEU A 519 -13.00 -16.47 18.26
N ILE A 520 -12.47 -15.70 17.30
CA ILE A 520 -11.14 -15.97 16.73
C ILE A 520 -10.06 -15.91 17.83
N LEU A 521 -10.07 -14.88 18.68
CA LEU A 521 -9.12 -14.78 19.80
C LEU A 521 -9.28 -15.92 20.80
N ALA A 522 -10.52 -16.35 21.06
CA ALA A 522 -10.78 -17.42 21.98
C ALA A 522 -10.30 -18.79 21.47
N CYS A 523 -10.32 -19.00 20.15
CA CYS A 523 -9.91 -20.24 19.50
C CYS A 523 -8.44 -20.25 19.05
N CYS A 524 -7.76 -19.11 19.05
CA CYS A 524 -6.38 -19.01 18.59
C CYS A 524 -5.41 -19.56 19.64
N CYS A 525 -4.63 -20.60 19.27
CA CYS A 525 -3.68 -21.25 20.17
C CYS A 525 -2.53 -20.34 20.62
N ASP A 526 -2.23 -19.30 19.85
CA ASP A 526 -1.14 -18.37 20.13
C ASP A 526 -1.59 -17.19 21.02
N SER A 527 -2.87 -17.13 21.39
CA SER A 527 -3.41 -16.07 22.24
C SER A 527 -3.14 -16.33 23.72
N ASP A 528 -2.84 -15.27 24.47
CA ASP A 528 -2.72 -15.31 25.93
C ASP A 528 -4.02 -15.84 26.57
N ASP A 529 -3.89 -16.74 27.55
CA ASP A 529 -5.02 -17.32 28.29
C ASP A 529 -5.97 -16.26 28.85
N LEU A 530 -5.42 -15.14 29.35
CA LEU A 530 -6.21 -14.02 29.85
C LEU A 530 -7.04 -13.37 28.73
N VAL A 531 -6.45 -13.17 27.56
CA VAL A 531 -7.14 -12.59 26.40
C VAL A 531 -8.23 -13.53 25.92
N ARG A 532 -7.97 -14.83 25.90
CA ARG A 532 -8.94 -15.87 25.53
C ARG A 532 -10.14 -15.90 26.48
N GLU A 533 -9.91 -15.90 27.78
CA GLU A 533 -10.99 -15.85 28.78
C GLU A 533 -11.81 -14.56 28.67
N ARG A 534 -11.14 -13.41 28.53
CA ARG A 534 -11.81 -12.12 28.38
C ARG A 534 -12.57 -11.98 27.08
N ALA A 535 -12.08 -12.58 25.99
CA ALA A 535 -12.78 -12.61 24.72
C ALA A 535 -14.10 -13.40 24.82
N LEU A 536 -14.08 -14.57 25.46
CA LEU A 536 -15.30 -15.36 25.72
C LEU A 536 -16.28 -14.58 26.60
N ALA A 537 -15.81 -13.96 27.68
CA ALA A 537 -16.65 -13.14 28.54
C ALA A 537 -17.24 -11.93 27.79
N ALA A 538 -16.48 -11.28 26.91
CA ALA A 538 -16.97 -10.17 26.09
C ALA A 538 -18.10 -10.61 25.13
N VAL A 539 -18.01 -11.81 24.53
CA VAL A 539 -19.09 -12.37 23.71
C VAL A 539 -20.35 -12.58 24.55
N MET A 540 -20.23 -13.10 25.77
CA MET A 540 -21.37 -13.34 26.64
C MET A 540 -22.03 -12.05 27.13
N LEU A 541 -21.25 -10.98 27.33
CA LEU A 541 -21.74 -9.70 27.82
C LEU A 541 -22.36 -8.82 26.73
N HIS A 542 -21.73 -8.79 25.55
CA HIS A 542 -22.03 -7.81 24.49
C HIS A 542 -22.53 -8.44 23.18
N GLY A 543 -22.44 -9.75 23.03
CA GLY A 543 -22.94 -10.47 21.86
C GLY A 543 -24.47 -10.44 21.76
N THR A 544 -25.00 -10.64 20.56
CA THR A 544 -26.45 -10.82 20.37
C THR A 544 -26.88 -12.23 20.83
N ALA A 545 -28.18 -12.43 21.06
CA ALA A 545 -28.74 -13.74 21.37
C ALA A 545 -28.45 -14.82 20.30
N ALA A 546 -28.11 -14.41 19.06
CA ALA A 546 -27.68 -15.28 17.97
C ALA A 546 -26.18 -15.59 17.98
N ALA A 547 -25.35 -14.77 18.62
CA ALA A 547 -23.91 -15.00 18.78
C ALA A 547 -23.56 -15.82 20.04
N VAL A 548 -24.50 -15.91 21.00
CA VAL A 548 -24.36 -16.62 22.28
C VAL A 548 -24.92 -18.05 22.25
N ARG A 549 -25.83 -18.34 21.31
CA ARG A 549 -26.36 -19.69 21.04
C ARG A 549 -25.47 -20.39 20.03
#